data_AF-A0A2V6PGI9-F1
#
_entry.id   AF-A0A2V6PGI9-F1
#
_cell.length_a   1.000
_cell.length_b   1.000
_cell.length_c   1.000
_cell.angle_alpha   90.00
_cell.angle_beta   90.00
_cell.angle_gamma   90.00
#
_symmetry.space_group_name_H-M   'P 1'
#
loop_
_entity.id
_entity.type
_entity.pdbx_description
1 polymer ?
#
loop_
_entity_poly.entity_id
_entity_poly.type
_entity_poly.pdbx_seq_one_letter_code
_entity_poly.pdbx_strand_id
1 'polypeptide(L)'
;MAQRNFKLLNPLLIGCALALLAVIGWEMIELNELPSRGPPPNPNGYDDFVKAGNLLAGEPSSYQSICLPRLETLLSANEDVRARVRQGLTRKCRVPDHYSSGNFDSHLTELSILKQIAQLLTAEGRLAELEHRTNDAIRAYLDTVRFGTECCRGGVIIDKLVGIAIEAIGTGALEKLIEGLEVKSCRAIVQELQQIDRATESVADIMRNERTWVFRNYSLAVRLLSTVPFAALNPAKSSERKF
;
A
#
# COMPACT_ATOMS: atom_id res chain seq x y z
N MET A 1 43.28 33.50 -46.27
CA MET A 1 42.76 32.19 -45.84
C MET A 1 42.82 32.12 -44.32
N ALA A 2 41.69 32.27 -43.64
CA ALA A 2 41.63 32.21 -42.17
C ALA A 2 41.58 30.75 -41.71
N GLN A 3 42.65 30.29 -41.08
CA GLN A 3 42.78 28.93 -40.55
C GLN A 3 41.94 28.83 -39.27
N ARG A 4 40.73 28.28 -39.41
CA ARG A 4 39.78 28.09 -38.32
C ARG A 4 40.29 26.93 -37.44
N ASN A 5 41.11 27.26 -36.44
CA ASN A 5 41.60 26.32 -35.44
C ASN A 5 40.43 25.72 -34.65
N PHE A 6 39.96 24.55 -35.07
CA PHE A 6 39.04 23.75 -34.29
C PHE A 6 39.84 23.19 -33.11
N LYS A 7 39.80 23.88 -31.96
CA LYS A 7 40.32 23.32 -30.71
C LYS A 7 39.56 22.02 -30.49
N LEU A 8 40.23 20.88 -30.68
CA LEU A 8 39.68 19.56 -30.37
C LEU A 8 39.10 19.65 -28.95
N LEU A 9 37.79 19.50 -28.85
CA LEU A 9 37.12 19.41 -27.56
C LEU A 9 37.85 18.32 -26.77
N ASN A 10 38.21 18.63 -25.52
CA ASN A 10 38.93 17.72 -24.64
C ASN A 10 38.26 16.33 -24.70
N PRO A 11 38.96 15.24 -25.05
CA PRO A 11 38.36 13.91 -25.20
C PRO A 11 37.58 13.47 -23.95
N LEU A 12 37.95 13.99 -22.77
CA LEU A 12 37.19 13.86 -21.53
C LEU A 12 35.77 14.45 -21.62
N LEU A 13 35.62 15.66 -22.18
CA LEU A 13 34.32 16.32 -22.36
C LEU A 13 33.43 15.55 -23.33
N ILE A 14 34.02 14.98 -24.39
CA ILE A 14 33.30 14.14 -25.36
C ILE A 14 32.81 12.85 -24.67
N GLY A 15 33.66 12.20 -23.88
CA GLY A 15 33.29 11.02 -23.10
C GLY A 15 32.16 11.29 -22.12
N CYS A 16 32.23 12.40 -21.37
CA CYS A 16 31.17 12.81 -20.45
C CYS A 16 29.84 13.09 -21.19
N ALA A 17 29.88 13.75 -22.35
CA ALA A 17 28.68 14.03 -23.13
C ALA A 17 28.02 12.75 -23.66
N LEU A 18 28.80 11.78 -24.14
CA LEU A 18 28.29 10.49 -24.60
C LEU A 18 27.68 9.66 -23.47
N ALA A 19 28.31 9.65 -22.29
CA ALA A 19 27.74 9.00 -21.11
C ALA A 19 26.41 9.62 -20.70
N LEU A 20 26.31 10.96 -20.71
CA LEU A 20 25.06 11.67 -20.41
C LEU A 20 23.96 11.31 -21.42
N LEU A 21 24.29 11.27 -22.71
CA LEU A 21 23.35 10.90 -23.77
C LEU A 21 22.91 9.44 -23.66
N ALA A 22 23.80 8.52 -23.28
CA ALA A 22 23.45 7.13 -23.03
C ALA A 22 22.48 6.98 -21.85
N VAL A 23 22.71 7.72 -20.76
CA VAL A 23 21.81 7.75 -19.58
C VAL A 23 20.44 8.33 -19.95
N ILE A 24 20.41 9.45 -20.68
CA ILE A 24 19.16 10.07 -21.17
C ILE A 24 18.43 9.11 -22.12
N GLY A 25 19.17 8.45 -23.02
CA GLY A 25 18.61 7.48 -23.97
C GLY A 25 18.00 6.27 -23.26
N TRP A 26 18.70 5.71 -22.26
CA TRP A 26 18.20 4.62 -21.42
C TRP A 26 16.90 5.02 -20.70
N GLU A 27 16.87 6.20 -20.07
CA GLU A 27 15.70 6.75 -19.40
C GLU A 27 14.51 6.96 -20.34
N MET A 28 14.74 7.41 -21.58
CA MET A 28 13.66 7.56 -22.57
C MET A 28 13.14 6.21 -23.08
N ILE A 29 13.99 5.20 -23.20
CA ILE A 29 13.57 3.83 -23.55
C ILE A 29 12.73 3.25 -22.40
N GLU A 30 13.19 3.37 -21.15
CA GLU A 30 12.40 2.93 -19.99
C GLU A 30 11.04 3.64 -19.93
N LEU A 31 10.99 4.96 -20.14
CA LEU A 31 9.74 5.72 -20.14
C LEU A 31 8.75 5.21 -21.21
N ASN A 32 9.25 4.81 -22.38
CA ASN A 32 8.42 4.30 -23.47
C ASN A 32 7.98 2.84 -23.26
N GLU A 33 8.71 2.08 -22.44
CA GLU A 33 8.36 0.71 -22.06
C GLU A 33 7.42 0.64 -20.85
N LEU A 34 7.19 1.74 -20.12
CA LEU A 34 6.23 1.74 -19.01
C LEU A 34 4.81 1.49 -19.54
N PRO A 35 4.19 0.35 -19.22
CA PRO A 35 2.85 0.06 -19.70
C PRO A 35 1.89 1.12 -19.17
N SER A 36 1.11 1.73 -20.06
CA SER A 36 0.02 2.61 -19.65
C SER A 36 -0.96 1.80 -18.82
N ARG A 37 -1.15 2.22 -17.57
CA ARG A 37 -2.12 1.60 -16.69
C ARG A 37 -3.52 1.90 -17.21
N GLY A 38 -4.33 0.85 -17.42
CA GLY A 38 -5.73 1.03 -17.82
C GLY A 38 -6.53 1.83 -16.77
N PRO A 39 -7.78 2.22 -17.05
CA PRO A 39 -8.66 2.88 -16.07
C PRO A 39 -9.04 1.93 -14.93
N PRO A 40 -9.30 2.43 -13.70
CA PRO A 40 -9.74 1.59 -12.57
C PRO A 40 -11.03 0.83 -12.90
N PRO A 41 -11.33 -0.28 -12.20
CA PRO A 41 -12.60 -0.98 -12.35
C PRO A 41 -13.80 -0.02 -12.20
N ASN A 42 -14.90 -0.29 -12.90
CA ASN A 42 -16.14 0.48 -12.75
C ASN A 42 -17.32 -0.49 -12.56
N PRO A 43 -17.94 -0.58 -11.36
CA PRO A 43 -17.59 0.16 -10.14
C PRO A 43 -16.28 -0.31 -9.49
N ASN A 44 -15.59 0.59 -8.79
CA ASN A 44 -14.36 0.32 -8.03
C ASN A 44 -14.68 0.16 -6.54
N GLY A 45 -14.25 -0.94 -5.92
CA GLY A 45 -14.42 -1.13 -4.47
C GLY A 45 -13.61 -0.15 -3.61
N TYR A 46 -12.46 0.34 -4.13
CA TYR A 46 -11.65 1.36 -3.45
C TYR A 46 -12.47 2.64 -3.19
N ASP A 47 -13.31 3.05 -4.15
CA ASP A 47 -14.15 4.24 -4.01
C ASP A 47 -15.16 4.09 -2.87
N ASP A 48 -15.62 2.87 -2.58
CA ASP A 48 -16.48 2.61 -1.44
C ASP A 48 -15.71 2.71 -0.12
N PHE A 49 -14.45 2.27 -0.09
CA PHE A 49 -13.59 2.39 1.09
C PHE A 49 -13.31 3.85 1.44
N VAL A 50 -12.96 4.69 0.44
CA VAL A 50 -12.76 6.13 0.64
C VAL A 50 -14.04 6.80 1.13
N LYS A 51 -15.19 6.49 0.50
CA LYS A 51 -16.49 7.02 0.94
C LYS A 51 -16.85 6.57 2.36
N ALA A 52 -16.55 5.33 2.73
CA ALA A 52 -16.76 4.82 4.08
C ALA A 52 -15.86 5.56 5.08
N GLY A 53 -14.60 5.79 4.72
CA GLY A 53 -13.64 6.55 5.53
C GLY A 53 -14.08 7.97 5.83
N ASN A 54 -14.69 8.66 4.86
CA ASN A 54 -15.23 10.01 5.05
C ASN A 54 -16.45 10.07 5.98
N LEU A 55 -17.08 8.93 6.26
CA LEU A 55 -18.21 8.81 7.19
C LEU A 55 -17.79 8.29 8.57
N LEU A 56 -16.50 7.97 8.76
CA LEU A 56 -15.99 7.39 9.99
C LEU A 56 -16.19 8.34 11.17
N ALA A 57 -16.84 7.83 12.22
CA ALA A 57 -17.09 8.56 13.45
C ALA A 57 -16.32 7.96 14.64
N GLY A 58 -15.75 8.82 15.47
CA GLY A 58 -14.98 8.42 16.65
C GLY A 58 -13.56 7.95 16.34
N GLU A 59 -12.88 7.40 17.35
CA GLU A 59 -11.48 6.95 17.22
C GLU A 59 -11.37 5.44 17.47
N PRO A 60 -11.32 4.62 16.40
CA PRO A 60 -11.28 3.16 16.53
C PRO A 60 -9.92 2.64 17.02
N SER A 61 -8.86 3.46 17.06
CA SER A 61 -7.51 3.06 17.47
C SER A 61 -7.43 2.44 18.87
N SER A 62 -8.36 2.82 19.75
CA SER A 62 -8.44 2.40 21.14
C SER A 62 -9.32 1.15 21.39
N TYR A 63 -9.77 0.46 20.34
CA TYR A 63 -10.75 -0.64 20.46
C TYR A 63 -10.34 -1.76 21.43
N GLN A 64 -9.03 -1.99 21.63
CA GLN A 64 -8.52 -3.02 22.53
C GLN A 64 -8.71 -2.69 24.02
N SER A 65 -8.80 -1.41 24.36
CA SER A 65 -8.82 -0.93 25.75
C SER A 65 -10.15 -0.33 26.19
N ILE A 66 -11.13 -0.22 25.28
CA ILE A 66 -12.47 0.28 25.63
C ILE A 66 -13.39 -0.84 26.15
N CYS A 67 -14.31 -0.47 27.04
CA CYS A 67 -15.30 -1.38 27.60
C CYS A 67 -16.43 -1.70 26.60
N LEU A 68 -17.13 -2.82 26.84
CA LEU A 68 -18.21 -3.32 25.98
C LEU A 68 -19.22 -2.25 25.56
N PRO A 69 -19.82 -1.43 26.45
CA PRO A 69 -20.83 -0.45 26.03
C PRO A 69 -20.28 0.63 25.09
N ARG A 70 -19.00 0.99 25.27
CA ARG A 70 -18.33 1.97 24.41
C ARG A 70 -18.00 1.38 23.03
N LEU A 71 -17.68 0.08 22.99
CA LEU A 71 -17.46 -0.65 21.75
C LEU A 71 -18.77 -0.79 20.94
N GLU A 72 -19.88 -1.13 21.60
CA GLU A 72 -21.22 -1.15 21.00
C GLU A 72 -21.61 0.21 20.44
N THR A 73 -21.36 1.29 21.19
CA THR A 73 -21.63 2.67 20.75
C THR A 73 -20.81 3.02 19.50
N LEU A 74 -19.51 2.70 19.50
CA LEU A 74 -18.63 2.93 18.35
C LEU A 74 -19.13 2.18 17.11
N LEU A 75 -19.52 0.92 17.25
CA LEU A 75 -19.94 0.08 16.13
C LEU A 75 -21.33 0.45 15.60
N SER A 76 -22.22 0.89 16.49
CA SER A 76 -23.56 1.38 16.12
C SER A 76 -23.47 2.71 15.37
N ALA A 77 -22.60 3.62 15.80
CA ALA A 77 -22.36 4.89 15.10
C ALA A 77 -21.73 4.73 13.71
N ASN A 78 -21.15 3.57 13.42
CA ASN A 78 -20.44 3.29 12.17
C ASN A 78 -21.02 2.10 11.39
N GLU A 79 -22.31 1.79 11.55
CA GLU A 79 -22.97 0.70 10.82
C GLU A 79 -22.86 0.88 9.29
N ASP A 80 -23.16 2.09 8.80
CA ASP A 80 -23.06 2.43 7.38
C ASP A 80 -21.64 2.30 6.83
N VAL A 81 -20.63 2.68 7.64
CA VAL A 81 -19.21 2.53 7.30
C VAL A 81 -18.89 1.06 7.07
N ARG A 82 -19.25 0.19 8.02
CA ARG A 82 -18.97 -1.26 7.94
C ARG A 82 -19.73 -1.90 6.78
N ALA A 83 -21.00 -1.56 6.57
CA ALA A 83 -21.79 -2.05 5.45
C ALA A 83 -21.17 -1.65 4.10
N ARG A 84 -20.70 -0.42 3.99
CA ARG A 84 -20.08 0.09 2.77
C ARG A 84 -18.71 -0.53 2.49
N VAL A 85 -17.91 -0.80 3.51
CA VAL A 85 -16.65 -1.54 3.36
C VAL A 85 -16.92 -2.96 2.86
N ARG A 86 -17.90 -3.67 3.43
CA ARG A 86 -18.30 -5.00 2.92
C ARG A 86 -18.79 -4.94 1.49
N GLN A 87 -19.54 -3.90 1.10
CA GLN A 87 -19.93 -3.68 -0.30
C GLN A 87 -18.69 -3.51 -1.20
N GLY A 88 -17.70 -2.72 -0.78
CA GLY A 88 -16.45 -2.56 -1.53
C GLY A 88 -15.68 -3.87 -1.69
N LEU A 89 -15.65 -4.72 -0.66
CA LEU A 89 -15.03 -6.05 -0.71
C LEU A 89 -15.68 -7.02 -1.71
N THR A 90 -16.93 -6.78 -2.13
CA THR A 90 -17.58 -7.57 -3.20
C THR A 90 -17.18 -7.15 -4.61
N ARG A 91 -16.48 -6.03 -4.76
CA ARG A 91 -16.12 -5.43 -6.05
C ARG A 91 -14.63 -5.64 -6.34
N LYS A 92 -14.25 -5.47 -7.61
CA LYS A 92 -12.83 -5.36 -7.97
C LYS A 92 -12.31 -4.03 -7.41
N CYS A 93 -11.18 -4.08 -6.71
CA CYS A 93 -10.55 -2.90 -6.15
C CYS A 93 -9.32 -2.50 -6.96
N ARG A 94 -9.10 -1.20 -7.10
CA ARG A 94 -7.79 -0.67 -7.46
C ARG A 94 -7.60 0.76 -6.97
N VAL A 95 -6.45 1.06 -6.37
CA VAL A 95 -6.04 2.42 -6.05
C VAL A 95 -5.97 3.24 -7.36
N PRO A 96 -6.66 4.39 -7.44
CA PRO A 96 -6.59 5.27 -8.60
C PRO A 96 -5.20 5.93 -8.75
N ASP A 97 -4.75 6.14 -9.99
CA ASP A 97 -3.46 6.81 -10.31
C ASP A 97 -3.52 8.36 -10.08
N HIS A 98 -4.40 8.88 -9.22
CA HIS A 98 -4.70 10.31 -9.11
C HIS A 98 -3.75 11.11 -8.20
N TYR A 99 -2.83 10.45 -7.50
CA TYR A 99 -1.88 11.15 -6.61
C TYR A 99 -0.63 11.59 -7.38
N SER A 100 -0.58 12.89 -7.69
CA SER A 100 0.65 13.55 -8.13
C SER A 100 1.55 13.86 -6.93
N SER A 101 2.82 14.23 -7.16
CA SER A 101 3.72 14.67 -6.08
C SER A 101 3.14 15.81 -5.23
N GLY A 102 2.28 16.67 -5.80
CA GLY A 102 1.59 17.74 -5.06
C GLY A 102 0.37 17.29 -4.24
N ASN A 103 -0.18 16.10 -4.51
CA ASN A 103 -1.34 15.54 -3.82
C ASN A 103 -0.99 14.32 -2.95
N PHE A 104 0.32 14.05 -2.77
CA PHE A 104 0.78 12.88 -2.02
C PHE A 104 0.36 12.93 -0.55
N ASP A 105 0.33 14.11 0.07
CA ASP A 105 -0.13 14.27 1.46
C ASP A 105 -1.62 13.88 1.64
N SER A 106 -2.45 14.17 0.63
CA SER A 106 -3.85 13.71 0.62
C SER A 106 -3.92 12.19 0.56
N HIS A 107 -3.09 11.55 -0.26
CA HIS A 107 -3.00 10.08 -0.33
C HIS A 107 -2.56 9.47 1.01
N LEU A 108 -1.57 10.06 1.69
CA LEU A 108 -1.15 9.61 3.02
C LEU A 108 -2.28 9.75 4.06
N THR A 109 -3.11 10.78 3.92
CA THR A 109 -4.29 10.97 4.78
C THR A 109 -5.33 9.89 4.50
N GLU A 110 -5.60 9.55 3.23
CA GLU A 110 -6.47 8.43 2.85
C GLU A 110 -5.97 7.11 3.44
N LEU A 111 -4.69 6.81 3.32
CA LEU A 111 -4.08 5.60 3.88
C LEU A 111 -4.23 5.52 5.41
N SER A 112 -4.12 6.65 6.11
CA SER A 112 -4.39 6.73 7.55
C SER A 112 -5.85 6.39 7.88
N ILE A 113 -6.80 6.89 7.08
CA ILE A 113 -8.23 6.59 7.23
C ILE A 113 -8.51 5.11 6.95
N LEU A 114 -7.89 4.50 5.93
CA LEU A 114 -8.03 3.06 5.67
C LEU A 114 -7.53 2.22 6.86
N LYS A 115 -6.43 2.61 7.50
CA LYS A 115 -5.97 1.95 8.73
C LYS A 115 -6.99 2.06 9.87
N GLN A 116 -7.68 3.20 10.00
CA GLN A 116 -8.74 3.37 11.00
C GLN A 116 -9.97 2.49 10.68
N ILE A 117 -10.33 2.33 9.41
CA ILE A 117 -11.37 1.37 9.00
C ILE A 117 -11.00 -0.06 9.41
N ALA A 118 -9.75 -0.47 9.20
CA ALA A 118 -9.27 -1.79 9.63
C ALA A 118 -9.40 -1.98 11.15
N GLN A 119 -9.09 -0.95 11.93
CA GLN A 119 -9.29 -0.95 13.38
C GLN A 119 -10.78 -1.07 13.74
N LEU A 120 -11.67 -0.41 13.01
CA LEU A 120 -13.12 -0.52 13.20
C LEU A 120 -13.64 -1.94 12.88
N LEU A 121 -13.19 -2.56 11.78
CA LEU A 121 -13.54 -3.95 11.46
C LEU A 121 -13.05 -4.92 12.53
N THR A 122 -11.85 -4.67 13.07
CA THR A 122 -11.28 -5.47 14.17
C THR A 122 -12.00 -5.20 15.49
N ALA A 123 -12.50 -4.00 15.71
CA ALA A 123 -13.35 -3.66 16.84
C ALA A 123 -14.66 -4.47 16.83
N GLU A 124 -15.24 -4.71 15.64
CA GLU A 124 -16.40 -5.61 15.50
C GLU A 124 -16.07 -7.03 15.93
N GLY A 125 -14.93 -7.57 15.48
CA GLY A 125 -14.50 -8.90 15.91
C GLY A 125 -14.29 -8.98 17.41
N ARG A 126 -13.74 -7.92 18.02
CA ARG A 126 -13.58 -7.83 19.47
C ARG A 126 -14.91 -7.81 20.21
N LEU A 127 -15.93 -7.12 19.69
CA LEU A 127 -17.26 -7.16 20.28
C LEU A 127 -17.82 -8.58 20.25
N ALA A 128 -17.72 -9.24 19.10
CA ALA A 128 -18.16 -10.62 18.94
C ALA A 128 -17.43 -11.58 19.90
N GLU A 129 -16.13 -11.38 20.17
CA GLU A 129 -15.42 -12.15 21.20
C GLU A 129 -16.03 -11.96 22.60
N LEU A 130 -16.26 -10.70 23.00
CA LEU A 130 -16.80 -10.37 24.31
C LEU A 130 -18.23 -10.91 24.51
N GLU A 131 -18.97 -11.10 23.41
CA GLU A 131 -20.31 -11.70 23.39
C GLU A 131 -20.30 -13.22 23.15
N HIS A 132 -19.12 -13.86 23.14
CA HIS A 132 -18.95 -15.29 22.89
C HIS A 132 -19.44 -15.77 21.51
N ARG A 133 -19.48 -14.86 20.52
CA ARG A 133 -19.82 -15.14 19.11
C ARG A 133 -18.56 -15.39 18.27
N THR A 134 -17.82 -16.46 18.59
CA THR A 134 -16.51 -16.77 17.98
C THR A 134 -16.51 -16.79 16.45
N ASN A 135 -17.55 -17.33 15.81
CA ASN A 135 -17.63 -17.38 14.34
C ASN A 135 -17.75 -15.98 13.71
N ASP A 136 -18.45 -15.06 14.38
CA ASP A 136 -18.59 -13.68 13.91
C ASP A 136 -17.28 -12.91 14.13
N ALA A 137 -16.56 -13.20 15.21
CA ALA A 137 -15.22 -12.66 15.46
C ALA A 137 -14.23 -13.06 14.35
N ILE A 138 -14.17 -14.36 14.04
CA ILE A 138 -13.33 -14.89 12.96
C ILE A 138 -13.65 -14.21 11.62
N ARG A 139 -14.95 -14.08 11.28
CA ARG A 139 -15.37 -13.43 10.04
C ARG A 139 -14.91 -11.98 9.98
N ALA A 140 -15.10 -11.22 11.05
CA ALA A 140 -14.67 -9.81 11.11
C ALA A 140 -13.15 -9.66 10.95
N TYR A 141 -12.35 -10.55 11.55
CA TYR A 141 -10.90 -10.52 11.39
C TYR A 141 -10.43 -10.94 9.99
N LEU A 142 -11.07 -11.93 9.38
CA LEU A 142 -10.80 -12.28 7.98
C LEU A 142 -11.20 -11.15 7.03
N ASP A 143 -12.31 -10.46 7.29
CA ASP A 143 -12.69 -9.23 6.56
C ASP A 143 -11.59 -8.17 6.67
N THR A 144 -11.00 -7.96 7.87
CA THR A 144 -9.85 -7.04 8.05
C THR A 144 -8.64 -7.47 7.22
N VAL A 145 -8.28 -8.76 7.21
CA VAL A 145 -7.14 -9.25 6.42
C VAL A 145 -7.38 -9.02 4.93
N ARG A 146 -8.55 -9.43 4.44
CA ARG A 146 -8.93 -9.23 3.03
C ARG A 146 -8.94 -7.75 2.65
N PHE A 147 -9.43 -6.90 3.55
CA PHE A 147 -9.45 -5.46 3.35
C PHE A 147 -8.05 -4.88 3.15
N GLY A 148 -7.03 -5.32 3.90
CA GLY A 148 -5.65 -4.86 3.74
C GLY A 148 -5.08 -5.12 2.34
N THR A 149 -5.42 -6.25 1.72
CA THR A 149 -5.04 -6.54 0.34
C THR A 149 -5.84 -5.73 -0.66
N GLU A 150 -7.16 -5.65 -0.51
CA GLU A 150 -8.05 -5.00 -1.49
C GLU A 150 -7.94 -3.47 -1.48
N CYS A 151 -7.79 -2.83 -0.31
CA CYS A 151 -7.74 -1.38 -0.22
C CYS A 151 -6.43 -0.77 -0.75
N CYS A 152 -5.39 -1.59 -0.89
CA CYS A 152 -4.09 -1.17 -1.40
C CYS A 152 -3.75 -1.78 -2.77
N ARG A 153 -4.71 -2.50 -3.37
CA ARG A 153 -4.52 -3.19 -4.64
C ARG A 153 -4.22 -2.20 -5.76
N GLY A 154 -3.17 -2.45 -6.51
CA GLY A 154 -2.67 -1.59 -7.55
C GLY A 154 -2.09 -0.28 -7.00
N GLY A 155 -1.73 -0.19 -5.73
CA GLY A 155 -0.99 0.96 -5.24
C GLY A 155 0.49 0.96 -5.64
N VAL A 156 1.20 1.93 -5.10
CA VAL A 156 2.66 2.02 -5.06
C VAL A 156 3.19 1.36 -3.77
N ILE A 157 4.49 1.46 -3.48
CA ILE A 157 5.10 0.79 -2.33
C ILE A 157 4.42 1.19 -1.01
N ILE A 158 4.13 2.48 -0.82
CA ILE A 158 3.51 2.94 0.43
C ILE A 158 2.14 2.31 0.67
N ASP A 159 1.33 2.11 -0.38
CA ASP A 159 0.07 1.39 -0.28
C ASP A 159 0.30 -0.05 0.19
N LYS A 160 1.25 -0.79 -0.41
CA LYS A 160 1.53 -2.17 0.03
C LYS A 160 1.95 -2.23 1.49
N LEU A 161 2.78 -1.30 1.95
CA LEU A 161 3.22 -1.25 3.35
C LEU A 161 2.04 -1.03 4.31
N VAL A 162 1.09 -0.17 3.95
CA VAL A 162 -0.14 0.05 4.72
C VAL A 162 -1.05 -1.19 4.67
N GLY A 163 -1.19 -1.82 3.51
CA GLY A 163 -1.92 -3.08 3.36
C GLY A 163 -1.37 -4.19 4.27
N ILE A 164 -0.04 -4.37 4.33
CA ILE A 164 0.63 -5.31 5.25
C ILE A 164 0.32 -4.96 6.71
N ALA A 165 0.34 -3.67 7.07
CA ALA A 165 0.02 -3.24 8.43
C ALA A 165 -1.45 -3.55 8.79
N ILE A 166 -2.37 -3.42 7.84
CA ILE A 166 -3.79 -3.78 8.01
C ILE A 166 -3.96 -5.30 8.14
N GLU A 167 -3.33 -6.07 7.27
CA GLU A 167 -3.32 -7.54 7.33
C GLU A 167 -2.83 -8.00 8.72
N ALA A 168 -1.75 -7.41 9.24
CA ALA A 168 -1.21 -7.71 10.56
C ALA A 168 -2.18 -7.40 11.72
N ILE A 169 -3.02 -6.36 11.59
CA ILE A 169 -4.06 -6.07 12.58
C ILE A 169 -5.08 -7.23 12.64
N GLY A 170 -5.52 -7.73 11.48
CA GLY A 170 -6.46 -8.84 11.38
C GLY A 170 -5.86 -10.17 11.82
N THR A 171 -4.66 -10.51 11.34
CA THR A 171 -4.00 -11.78 11.69
C THR A 171 -3.61 -11.83 13.17
N GLY A 172 -3.11 -10.73 13.74
CA GLY A 172 -2.78 -10.67 15.16
C GLY A 172 -4.00 -10.82 16.08
N ALA A 173 -5.21 -10.53 15.58
CA ALA A 173 -6.45 -10.82 16.29
C ALA A 173 -6.87 -12.30 16.13
N LEU A 174 -6.75 -12.87 14.94
CA LEU A 174 -7.00 -14.30 14.69
C LEU A 174 -6.07 -15.21 15.51
N GLU A 175 -4.78 -14.86 15.61
CA GLU A 175 -3.78 -15.64 16.36
C GLU A 175 -4.19 -15.87 17.82
N LYS A 176 -4.79 -14.85 18.45
CA LYS A 176 -5.27 -14.94 19.84
C LYS A 176 -6.44 -15.90 20.02
N LEU A 177 -7.18 -16.19 18.95
CA LEU A 177 -8.31 -17.12 19.00
C LEU A 177 -7.90 -18.58 18.83
N ILE A 178 -6.71 -18.87 18.27
CA ILE A 178 -6.31 -20.21 17.81
C ILE A 178 -6.48 -21.29 18.90
N GLU A 179 -6.11 -21.00 20.14
CA GLU A 179 -6.17 -21.97 21.25
C GLU A 179 -7.60 -22.46 21.55
N GLY A 180 -8.62 -21.67 21.23
CA GLY A 180 -10.04 -21.98 21.46
C GLY A 180 -10.78 -22.56 20.26
N LEU A 181 -10.11 -22.79 19.12
CA LEU A 181 -10.77 -23.20 17.88
C LEU A 181 -10.74 -24.71 17.65
N GLU A 182 -11.86 -25.23 17.13
CA GLU A 182 -11.91 -26.58 16.60
C GLU A 182 -11.08 -26.72 15.32
N VAL A 183 -10.54 -27.91 15.07
CA VAL A 183 -9.73 -28.24 13.88
C VAL A 183 -10.43 -27.86 12.57
N LYS A 184 -11.76 -28.00 12.50
CA LYS A 184 -12.56 -27.62 11.33
C LYS A 184 -12.49 -26.11 11.06
N SER A 185 -12.62 -25.29 12.11
CA SER A 185 -12.52 -23.83 12.03
C SER A 185 -11.12 -23.39 11.63
N CYS A 186 -10.07 -23.99 12.21
CA CYS A 186 -8.69 -23.73 11.81
C CYS A 186 -8.45 -24.02 10.32
N ARG A 187 -8.99 -25.13 9.80
CA ARG A 187 -8.88 -25.48 8.38
C ARG A 187 -9.60 -24.47 7.49
N ALA A 188 -10.78 -24.01 7.87
CA ALA A 188 -11.52 -22.99 7.13
C ALA A 188 -10.76 -21.66 7.11
N ILE A 189 -10.22 -21.21 8.25
CA ILE A 189 -9.41 -20.00 8.34
C ILE A 189 -8.19 -20.09 7.43
N VAL A 190 -7.45 -21.20 7.47
CA VAL A 190 -6.28 -21.42 6.60
C VAL A 190 -6.68 -21.38 5.12
N GLN A 191 -7.82 -21.97 4.74
CA GLN A 191 -8.30 -21.92 3.36
C GLN A 191 -8.63 -20.50 2.90
N GLU A 192 -9.25 -19.68 3.74
CA GLU A 192 -9.54 -18.27 3.44
C GLU A 192 -8.24 -17.44 3.34
N LEU A 193 -7.32 -17.58 4.30
CA LEU A 193 -6.03 -16.90 4.26
C LEU A 193 -5.21 -17.26 3.02
N GLN A 194 -5.22 -18.53 2.61
CA GLN A 194 -4.57 -18.97 1.37
C GLN A 194 -5.22 -18.38 0.11
N GLN A 195 -6.53 -18.15 0.12
CA GLN A 195 -7.21 -17.48 -1.00
C GLN A 195 -6.81 -16.00 -1.07
N ILE A 196 -6.73 -15.32 0.08
CA ILE A 196 -6.28 -13.92 0.15
C ILE A 196 -4.83 -13.80 -0.33
N ASP A 197 -3.93 -14.67 0.15
CA ASP A 197 -2.52 -14.68 -0.25
C ASP A 197 -2.34 -14.90 -1.76
N ARG A 198 -3.06 -15.88 -2.34
CA ARG A 198 -3.03 -16.12 -3.80
C ARG A 198 -3.57 -14.95 -4.63
N ALA A 199 -4.49 -14.17 -4.06
CA ALA A 199 -5.04 -12.99 -4.71
C ALA A 199 -4.13 -11.75 -4.56
N THR A 200 -3.07 -11.81 -3.75
CA THR A 200 -2.18 -10.68 -3.50
C THR A 200 -1.31 -10.39 -4.73
N GLU A 201 -1.10 -9.10 -5.02
CA GLU A 201 -0.24 -8.69 -6.11
C GLU A 201 1.23 -9.02 -5.86
N SER A 202 1.96 -9.33 -6.94
CA SER A 202 3.38 -9.63 -6.83
C SER A 202 4.18 -8.37 -6.48
N VAL A 203 5.29 -8.56 -5.75
CA VAL A 203 6.24 -7.46 -5.48
C VAL A 203 6.76 -6.83 -6.78
N ALA A 204 6.94 -7.64 -7.84
CA ALA A 204 7.36 -7.13 -9.14
C ALA A 204 6.33 -6.16 -9.74
N ASP A 205 5.04 -6.41 -9.53
CA ASP A 205 3.96 -5.54 -10.03
C ASP A 205 3.96 -4.22 -9.26
N ILE A 206 4.11 -4.28 -7.93
CA ILE A 206 4.22 -3.09 -7.07
C ILE A 206 5.43 -2.24 -7.46
N MET A 207 6.58 -2.86 -7.69
CA MET A 207 7.80 -2.14 -8.12
C MET A 207 7.63 -1.50 -9.51
N ARG A 208 6.85 -2.13 -10.41
CA ARG A 208 6.50 -1.51 -11.70
C ARG A 208 5.57 -0.31 -11.52
N ASN A 209 4.59 -0.38 -10.61
CA ASN A 209 3.72 0.75 -10.28
C ASN A 209 4.52 1.91 -9.69
N GLU A 210 5.40 1.62 -8.72
CA GLU A 210 6.30 2.59 -8.11
C GLU A 210 7.16 3.31 -9.16
N ARG A 211 7.80 2.52 -10.04
CA ARG A 211 8.61 3.07 -11.12
C ARG A 211 7.76 4.00 -11.99
N THR A 212 6.59 3.54 -12.42
CA THR A 212 5.68 4.34 -13.25
C THR A 212 5.32 5.65 -12.57
N TRP A 213 5.01 5.61 -11.27
CA TRP A 213 4.68 6.78 -10.49
C TRP A 213 5.86 7.75 -10.36
N VAL A 214 7.07 7.25 -10.06
CA VAL A 214 8.29 8.06 -9.95
C VAL A 214 8.60 8.76 -11.26
N PHE A 215 8.55 8.04 -12.38
CA PHE A 215 8.80 8.58 -13.71
C PHE A 215 7.82 9.68 -14.11
N ARG A 216 6.54 9.57 -13.69
CA ARG A 216 5.51 10.58 -13.96
C ARG A 216 5.61 11.83 -13.08
N ASN A 217 6.11 11.69 -11.85
CA ASN A 217 6.00 12.74 -10.83
C ASN A 217 7.30 13.48 -10.52
N TYR A 218 8.46 12.89 -10.84
CA TYR A 218 9.76 13.50 -10.58
C TYR A 218 10.50 13.85 -11.85
N SER A 219 11.13 15.03 -11.84
CA SER A 219 11.99 15.48 -12.93
C SER A 219 13.18 14.53 -13.12
N LEU A 220 13.73 14.50 -14.34
CA LEU A 220 14.90 13.69 -14.66
C LEU A 220 16.07 13.95 -13.70
N ALA A 221 16.29 15.21 -13.29
CA ALA A 221 17.35 15.57 -12.35
C ALA A 221 17.17 14.90 -10.98
N VAL A 222 15.94 14.87 -10.45
CA VAL A 222 15.64 14.23 -9.16
C VAL A 222 15.80 12.71 -9.26
N ARG A 223 15.38 12.11 -10.38
CA ARG A 223 15.51 10.67 -10.64
C ARG A 223 16.98 10.24 -10.76
N LEU A 224 17.81 11.03 -11.45
CA LEU A 224 19.24 10.75 -11.52
C LEU A 224 19.92 10.87 -10.15
N LEU A 225 19.54 11.86 -9.34
CA LEU A 225 20.07 11.99 -7.98
C LEU A 225 19.66 10.83 -7.06
N SER A 226 18.47 10.24 -7.24
CA SER A 226 18.02 9.10 -6.43
C SER A 226 18.64 7.76 -6.84
N THR A 227 19.21 7.66 -8.05
CA THR A 227 20.01 6.49 -8.47
C THR A 227 21.43 6.47 -7.88
N VAL A 228 21.88 7.57 -7.27
CA VAL A 228 23.15 7.60 -6.55
C VAL A 228 23.01 6.66 -5.33
N PRO A 229 23.79 5.56 -5.26
CA PRO A 229 23.63 4.59 -4.19
C PRO A 229 23.82 5.28 -2.84
N PHE A 230 22.99 4.94 -1.86
CA PHE A 230 23.04 5.50 -0.51
C PHE A 230 24.45 5.37 0.13
N ALA A 231 25.21 4.36 -0.28
CA ALA A 231 26.62 4.16 0.09
C ALA A 231 27.58 5.24 -0.44
N ALA A 232 27.30 5.85 -1.60
CA ALA A 232 28.08 6.94 -2.18
C ALA A 232 27.80 8.29 -1.50
N LEU A 233 26.64 8.46 -0.87
CA LEU A 233 26.27 9.66 -0.11
C LEU A 233 26.74 9.62 1.34
N ASN A 234 27.17 8.46 1.85
CA ASN A 234 27.68 8.30 3.20
C ASN A 234 28.88 7.32 3.25
N PRO A 235 30.08 7.74 2.78
CA PRO A 235 31.26 6.88 2.72
C PRO A 235 31.73 6.38 4.10
N ALA A 236 31.29 7.02 5.19
CA ALA A 236 31.74 6.76 6.55
C ALA A 236 31.22 5.46 7.21
N LYS A 237 30.30 4.71 6.57
CA LYS A 237 29.73 3.47 7.16
C LYS A 237 30.05 2.17 6.42
N SER A 238 30.85 2.22 5.36
CA SER A 238 31.22 0.99 4.62
C SER A 238 32.34 0.17 5.27
N SER A 239 33.03 0.69 6.30
CA SER A 239 34.14 0.01 6.98
C SER A 239 33.76 -0.83 8.20
N GLU A 240 32.51 -0.79 8.66
CA GLU A 240 32.03 -1.58 9.82
C GLU A 240 31.15 -2.76 9.38
N ARG A 241 31.70 -3.62 8.52
CA ARG A 241 31.30 -5.03 8.45
C ARG A 241 32.53 -5.91 8.54
N LYS A 242 33.07 -5.98 9.75
CA LYS A 242 33.82 -7.14 10.24
C LYS A 242 33.27 -7.44 11.64
N PHE A 243 32.40 -8.44 11.68
CA PHE A 243 32.29 -9.55 12.64
C PHE A 243 30.87 -10.11 12.55
#